data_AF-A0A7V1MZB8-F1
#
_entry.id   AF-A0A7V1MZB8-F1
#
_cell.length_a   1.000
_cell.length_b   1.000
_cell.length_c   1.000
_cell.angle_alpha   90.00
_cell.angle_beta   90.00
_cell.angle_gamma   90.00
#
_symmetry.space_group_name_H-M   'P 1'
#
loop_
_entity.id
_entity.type
_entity.pdbx_description
1 polymer ?
#
loop_
_entity_poly.entity_id
_entity_poly.type
_entity_poly.pdbx_seq_one_letter_code
_entity_poly.pdbx_strand_id
1 'polypeptide(L)'
;MKNNPFWKYFGFISIVVTIFLVIIYQFDSFKPDILLSITGFIYMALATVGFYFLSLKALNSTNKMAFIQLVMFNVIFKIVGFMIIAAVYFKLVHPQQKFFIVPFLIIYFIYTIFETIFIYNLSLKKS
;
A
#
# COMPACT_ATOMS: atom_id res chain seq x y z
N MET A 1 10.62 -14.08 16.38
CA MET A 1 10.64 -13.75 14.94
C MET A 1 10.62 -14.97 13.99
N LYS A 2 10.71 -16.22 14.46
CA LYS A 2 11.08 -17.38 13.61
C LYS A 2 10.00 -17.95 12.65
N ASN A 3 8.78 -17.41 12.64
CA ASN A 3 7.72 -17.79 11.68
C ASN A 3 6.63 -16.70 11.58
N ASN A 4 6.99 -15.45 11.27
CA ASN A 4 5.96 -14.44 10.99
C ASN A 4 5.49 -14.58 9.53
N PRO A 5 4.22 -14.95 9.27
CA PRO A 5 3.72 -15.09 7.91
C PRO A 5 3.71 -13.77 7.11
N PHE A 6 3.90 -12.61 7.77
CA PHE A 6 3.95 -11.29 7.13
C PHE A 6 4.82 -11.27 5.88
N TRP A 7 6.09 -11.65 6.00
CA TRP A 7 7.07 -11.53 4.91
C TRP A 7 6.72 -12.44 3.72
N LYS A 8 6.13 -13.61 3.99
CA LYS A 8 5.68 -14.52 2.93
C LYS A 8 4.52 -13.90 2.14
N TYR A 9 3.49 -13.39 2.83
CA TYR A 9 2.35 -12.76 2.16
C TYR A 9 2.71 -11.42 1.51
N PHE A 10 3.55 -10.61 2.16
CA PHE A 10 4.06 -9.37 1.59
C PHE A 10 4.86 -9.63 0.30
N GLY A 11 5.76 -10.62 0.31
CA GLY A 11 6.50 -11.03 -0.87
C GLY A 11 5.59 -11.53 -1.99
N PHE A 12 4.63 -12.39 -1.66
CA PHE A 12 3.63 -12.88 -2.62
C PHE A 12 2.85 -11.75 -3.28
N ILE A 13 2.32 -10.81 -2.49
CA ILE A 13 1.54 -9.69 -3.02
C ILE A 13 2.41 -8.73 -3.83
N SER A 14 3.65 -8.51 -3.41
CA SER A 14 4.60 -7.69 -4.17
C SER A 14 4.91 -8.30 -5.54
N ILE A 15 5.03 -9.64 -5.61
CA ILE A 15 5.18 -10.37 -6.88
C ILE A 15 3.92 -10.24 -7.74
N VAL A 16 2.72 -10.42 -7.17
CA VAL A 16 1.45 -10.25 -7.89
C VAL A 16 1.33 -8.84 -8.47
N VAL A 17 1.65 -7.80 -7.69
CA VAL A 17 1.63 -6.41 -8.16
C VAL A 17 2.69 -6.16 -9.21
N THR A 18 3.88 -6.76 -9.09
CA THR A 18 4.93 -6.65 -10.11
C THR A 18 4.48 -7.28 -11.43
N ILE A 19 3.89 -8.48 -11.41
CA ILE A 19 3.33 -9.14 -12.58
C ILE A 19 2.22 -8.28 -13.20
N PHE A 20 1.33 -7.74 -12.37
CA PHE A 20 0.28 -6.82 -12.82
C PHE A 20 0.86 -5.60 -13.54
N LEU A 21 1.90 -4.96 -12.99
CA LEU A 21 2.58 -3.82 -13.64
C LEU A 21 3.25 -4.21 -14.96
N VAL A 22 3.87 -5.40 -15.03
CA VAL A 22 4.47 -5.92 -16.27
C VAL A 22 3.40 -6.14 -17.35
N ILE A 23 2.22 -6.66 -16.98
CA ILE A 23 1.09 -6.83 -17.90
C ILE A 23 0.59 -5.46 -18.38
N ILE A 24 0.38 -4.51 -17.46
CA ILE A 24 -0.08 -3.14 -17.81
C ILE A 24 0.90 -2.43 -18.72
N TYR A 25 2.22 -2.63 -18.52
CA TYR A 25 3.26 -2.06 -19.37
C TYR A 25 3.19 -2.53 -20.83
N GLN A 26 2.53 -3.65 -21.14
CA GLN A 26 2.35 -4.09 -22.53
C GLN A 26 1.36 -3.22 -23.30
N PHE A 27 0.47 -2.49 -22.61
CA PHE A 27 -0.57 -1.66 -23.24
C PHE A 27 -0.08 -0.23 -23.48
N ASP A 28 -0.12 0.22 -24.74
CA ASP A 28 0.36 1.55 -25.14
C ASP A 28 -0.38 2.69 -24.43
N SER A 29 -1.64 2.49 -24.05
CA SER A 29 -2.43 3.47 -23.30
C SER A 29 -1.91 3.74 -21.89
N PHE A 30 -1.14 2.82 -21.29
CA PHE A 30 -0.65 2.96 -19.90
C PHE A 30 0.87 3.11 -19.81
N LYS A 31 1.62 2.83 -20.88
CA LYS A 31 3.07 3.00 -20.92
C LYS A 31 3.56 4.39 -20.47
N PRO A 32 2.98 5.51 -20.93
CA PRO A 32 3.43 6.85 -20.53
C PRO A 32 3.28 7.10 -19.03
N ASP A 33 2.24 6.52 -18.44
CA ASP A 33 1.83 6.78 -17.05
C ASP A 33 2.24 5.69 -16.07
N ILE A 34 3.03 4.70 -16.52
CA ILE A 34 3.47 3.57 -15.69
C ILE A 34 4.28 4.05 -14.48
N LEU A 35 5.00 5.16 -14.64
CA LEU A 35 5.81 5.76 -13.57
C LEU A 35 4.97 6.10 -12.34
N LEU A 36 3.76 6.64 -12.53
CA LEU A 36 2.83 6.91 -11.44
C LEU A 36 2.52 5.64 -10.65
N SER A 37 2.22 4.55 -11.36
CA SER A 37 1.86 3.26 -10.76
C SER A 37 3.03 2.61 -10.03
N ILE A 38 4.24 2.71 -10.58
CA ILE A 38 5.48 2.27 -9.92
C ILE A 38 5.73 3.06 -8.64
N THR A 39 5.60 4.40 -8.68
CA THR A 39 5.74 5.24 -7.49
C THR A 39 4.72 4.89 -6.42
N GLY A 40 3.45 4.65 -6.82
CA GLY A 40 2.41 4.18 -5.92
C GLY A 40 2.72 2.84 -5.27
N PHE A 41 3.23 1.88 -6.05
CA PHE A 41 3.67 0.59 -5.54
C PHE A 41 4.78 0.73 -4.50
N ILE A 42 5.85 1.47 -4.81
CA ILE A 42 6.95 1.71 -3.88
C ILE A 42 6.44 2.35 -2.59
N TYR A 43 5.60 3.39 -2.71
CA TYR A 43 5.00 4.05 -1.56
C TYR A 43 4.17 3.09 -0.70
N MET A 44 3.26 2.30 -1.30
CA MET A 44 2.44 1.35 -0.54
C MET A 44 3.27 0.25 0.12
N ALA A 45 4.29 -0.26 -0.57
CA ALA A 45 5.17 -1.28 -0.03
C ALA A 45 5.92 -0.75 1.21
N LEU A 46 6.52 0.44 1.11
CA LEU A 46 7.21 1.09 2.22
C LEU A 46 6.27 1.42 3.38
N ALA A 47 5.10 2.00 3.08
CA ALA A 47 4.09 2.31 4.09
C ALA A 47 3.67 1.05 4.84
N THR A 48 3.36 -0.04 4.13
CA THR A 48 2.92 -1.31 4.73
C THR A 48 4.00 -1.92 5.63
N VAL A 49 5.27 -1.88 5.21
CA VAL A 49 6.39 -2.34 6.05
C VAL A 49 6.55 -1.46 7.29
N GLY A 50 6.46 -0.13 7.13
CA GLY A 50 6.52 0.82 8.25
C GLY A 50 5.41 0.58 9.27
N PHE A 51 4.16 0.50 8.81
CA PHE A 51 3.00 0.25 9.65
C PHE A 51 3.01 -1.13 10.31
N TYR A 52 3.57 -2.14 9.64
CA TYR A 52 3.81 -3.43 10.28
C TYR A 52 4.69 -3.30 11.53
N PHE A 53 5.83 -2.60 11.46
CA PHE A 53 6.67 -2.41 12.65
C PHE A 53 6.00 -1.56 13.73
N LEU A 54 5.27 -0.50 13.33
CA LEU A 54 4.51 0.31 14.27
C LEU A 54 3.40 -0.50 14.96
N SER A 55 2.75 -1.41 14.24
CA SER A 55 1.69 -2.26 14.78
C SER A 55 2.23 -3.25 15.82
N LEU A 56 3.42 -3.82 15.60
CA LEU A 56 4.10 -4.66 16.60
C LEU A 56 4.45 -3.88 17.86
N LYS A 57 4.84 -2.61 17.75
CA LYS A 57 5.10 -1.75 18.91
C LYS A 57 3.80 -1.39 19.63
N ALA A 58 2.76 -1.00 18.90
CA ALA A 58 1.46 -0.64 19.47
C ALA A 58 0.80 -1.81 20.21
N LEU A 59 0.95 -3.03 19.67
CA LEU A 59 0.51 -4.26 20.31
C LEU A 59 1.27 -4.58 21.60
N ASN A 60 2.44 -4.03 21.86
CA ASN A 60 3.13 -4.23 23.15
C ASN A 60 2.95 -3.03 24.10
N SER A 61 2.24 -1.99 23.68
CA SER A 61 2.00 -0.82 24.53
C SER A 61 0.93 -1.10 25.60
N THR A 62 1.07 -0.43 26.74
CA THR A 62 0.10 -0.42 27.84
C THR A 62 -1.18 0.34 27.48
N ASN A 63 -1.11 1.23 26.49
CA ASN A 63 -2.25 2.03 26.03
C ASN A 63 -3.13 1.23 25.07
N LYS A 64 -4.32 0.84 25.52
CA LYS A 64 -5.31 0.11 24.70
C LYS A 64 -5.76 0.90 23.46
N MET A 65 -5.70 2.23 23.48
CA MET A 65 -6.08 3.09 22.35
C MET A 65 -4.97 3.27 21.31
N ALA A 66 -3.71 2.96 21.64
CA ALA A 66 -2.59 3.20 20.73
C ALA A 66 -2.71 2.40 19.43
N PHE A 67 -3.26 1.18 19.50
CA PHE A 67 -3.49 0.36 18.30
C PHE A 67 -4.58 0.96 17.40
N ILE A 68 -5.70 1.41 17.98
CA ILE A 68 -6.79 2.03 17.21
C ILE A 68 -6.32 3.33 16.55
N GLN A 69 -5.61 4.18 17.30
CA GLN A 69 -5.02 5.42 16.78
C GLN A 69 -4.06 5.14 15.62
N LEU A 70 -3.24 4.09 15.73
CA LEU A 70 -2.34 3.69 14.65
C LEU A 70 -3.10 3.28 13.39
N VAL A 71 -4.17 2.49 13.53
CA VAL A 71 -5.01 2.08 12.39
C VAL A 71 -5.64 3.29 11.71
N MET A 72 -6.18 4.24 12.49
CA MET A 72 -6.74 5.47 11.93
C MET A 72 -5.68 6.31 11.21
N PHE A 73 -4.52 6.49 11.83
CA PHE A 73 -3.41 7.24 11.23
C PHE A 73 -2.93 6.60 9.93
N ASN A 74 -2.90 5.27 9.87
CA ASN A 74 -2.54 4.53 8.67
C ASN A 74 -3.47 4.80 7.49
N VAL A 75 -4.77 4.74 7.73
CA VAL A 75 -5.78 5.03 6.70
C VAL A 75 -5.61 6.45 6.16
N ILE A 76 -5.48 7.44 7.05
CA ILE A 76 -5.30 8.84 6.67
C ILE A 76 -3.98 9.03 5.90
N PHE A 77 -2.88 8.48 6.43
CA PHE A 77 -1.55 8.59 5.83
C PHE A 77 -1.57 8.08 4.38
N LYS A 78 -2.17 6.91 4.16
CA LYS A 78 -2.25 6.30 2.83
C LYS A 78 -3.11 7.10 1.87
N ILE A 79 -4.31 7.52 2.29
CA ILE A 79 -5.21 8.30 1.43
C ILE A 79 -4.54 9.61 1.03
N VAL A 80 -4.03 10.37 2.01
CA VAL A 80 -3.38 11.66 1.77
C VAL A 80 -2.13 11.48 0.91
N GLY A 81 -1.27 10.50 1.22
CA GLY A 81 -0.07 10.25 0.43
C GLY A 81 -0.37 9.86 -1.01
N PHE A 82 -1.36 8.99 -1.24
CA PHE A 82 -1.79 8.62 -2.60
C PHE A 82 -2.36 9.81 -3.37
N MET A 83 -3.18 10.63 -2.72
CA MET A 83 -3.72 11.85 -3.33
C MET A 83 -2.61 12.84 -3.68
N ILE A 84 -1.64 13.05 -2.80
CA ILE A 84 -0.51 13.95 -3.06
C ILE A 84 0.31 13.44 -4.25
N ILE A 85 0.66 12.15 -4.29
CA ILE A 85 1.42 11.56 -5.40
C ILE A 85 0.67 11.74 -6.73
N ALA A 86 -0.64 11.44 -6.75
CA ALA A 86 -1.46 11.61 -7.95
C ALA A 86 -1.56 13.09 -8.38
N ALA A 87 -1.76 14.01 -7.44
CA ALA A 87 -1.87 15.43 -7.72
C ALA A 87 -0.57 16.03 -8.25
N VAL A 88 0.57 15.67 -7.64
CA VAL A 88 1.90 16.09 -8.09
C VAL A 88 2.17 15.55 -9.50
N TYR A 89 1.88 14.27 -9.74
CA TYR A 89 2.06 13.67 -11.06
C TYR A 89 1.20 14.36 -12.13
N PHE A 90 -0.09 14.56 -11.85
CA PHE A 90 -1.01 15.23 -12.77
C PHE A 90 -0.54 16.64 -13.13
N LYS A 91 0.00 17.39 -12.15
CA LYS A 91 0.51 18.74 -12.35
C LYS A 91 1.81 18.80 -13.16
N LEU A 92 2.66 17.78 -13.07
CA LEU A 92 3.98 17.78 -13.73
C LEU A 92 3.94 17.16 -15.12
N VAL A 93 3.18 16.08 -15.30
CA VAL A 93 3.22 15.26 -16.52
C VAL A 93 2.05 15.54 -17.45
N HIS A 94 0.95 16.11 -16.94
CA HIS A 94 -0.26 16.39 -17.71
C HIS A 94 -0.74 15.17 -18.54
N PRO A 95 -1.10 14.06 -17.87
CA PRO A 95 -1.46 12.81 -18.55
C PRO A 95 -2.63 13.03 -19.51
N GLN A 96 -2.47 12.58 -20.76
CA GLN A 96 -3.49 12.74 -21.80
C GLN A 96 -4.60 11.69 -21.70
N GLN A 97 -4.28 10.53 -21.12
CA GLN A 97 -5.19 9.40 -21.01
C GLN A 97 -6.11 9.56 -19.81
N LYS A 98 -7.42 9.43 -19.99
CA LYS A 98 -8.40 9.60 -18.89
C LYS A 98 -8.27 8.55 -17.78
N PHE A 99 -7.74 7.37 -18.10
CA PHE A 99 -7.66 6.23 -17.18
C PHE A 99 -6.26 6.02 -16.57
N PHE A 100 -5.34 6.99 -16.73
CA PHE A 100 -3.95 6.89 -16.26
C PHE A 100 -3.80 6.48 -14.79
N ILE A 101 -4.77 6.86 -13.95
CA ILE A 101 -4.77 6.61 -12.50
C ILE A 101 -5.28 5.22 -12.10
N VAL A 102 -5.91 4.47 -13.01
CA VAL A 102 -6.57 3.19 -12.68
C VAL A 102 -5.59 2.14 -12.14
N PRO A 103 -4.43 1.86 -12.78
CA PRO A 103 -3.49 0.89 -12.25
C PRO A 103 -2.91 1.31 -10.89
N PHE A 104 -2.71 2.62 -10.69
CA PHE A 104 -2.29 3.20 -9.43
C PHE A 104 -3.30 2.90 -8.31
N LEU A 105 -4.60 3.14 -8.53
CA LEU A 105 -5.65 2.84 -7.53
C LEU A 105 -5.77 1.34 -7.23
N ILE A 106 -5.62 0.47 -8.23
CA ILE A 106 -5.64 -0.99 -8.03
C ILE A 106 -4.56 -1.42 -7.02
N ILE A 107 -3.35 -0.87 -7.16
CA ILE A 107 -2.23 -1.14 -6.24
C ILE A 107 -2.56 -0.70 -4.82
N TYR A 108 -3.17 0.48 -4.66
CA TYR A 108 -3.66 0.95 -3.36
C TYR A 108 -4.62 -0.04 -2.71
N PHE A 109 -5.62 -0.53 -3.46
CA PHE A 109 -6.60 -1.46 -2.90
C PHE A 109 -5.98 -2.79 -2.53
N ILE A 110 -5.12 -3.36 -3.37
CA ILE A 110 -4.45 -4.64 -3.08
C ILE A 110 -3.67 -4.56 -1.76
N TYR A 111 -2.85 -3.52 -1.59
CA TYR A 111 -2.07 -3.34 -0.36
C TYR A 111 -2.94 -3.00 0.85
N THR A 112 -4.02 -2.24 0.67
CA THR A 112 -4.93 -1.88 1.76
C THR A 112 -5.71 -3.09 2.27
N ILE A 113 -6.21 -3.95 1.38
CA ILE A 113 -6.88 -5.20 1.73
C ILE A 113 -5.92 -6.11 2.49
N PHE A 114 -4.72 -6.33 1.93
CA PHE A 114 -3.69 -7.14 2.57
C PHE A 114 -3.40 -6.69 4.00
N GLU A 115 -3.12 -5.40 4.17
CA GLU A 115 -2.72 -4.86 5.45
C GLU A 115 -3.87 -4.90 6.45
N THR A 116 -5.10 -4.62 6.01
CA THR A 116 -6.29 -4.71 6.87
C THR A 116 -6.47 -6.13 7.40
N ILE A 117 -6.37 -7.14 6.55
CA ILE A 117 -6.44 -8.56 6.94
C ILE A 117 -5.31 -8.89 7.92
N PHE A 118 -4.09 -8.43 7.65
CA PHE A 118 -2.93 -8.73 8.48
C PHE A 118 -3.01 -8.09 9.87
N ILE A 119 -3.37 -6.80 9.94
CA ILE A 119 -3.54 -6.06 11.19
C ILE A 119 -4.68 -6.65 12.01
N TYR A 120 -5.79 -7.02 11.37
CA TYR A 120 -6.91 -7.68 12.04
C TYR A 120 -6.48 -9.01 12.68
N ASN A 121 -5.81 -9.87 11.92
CA ASN A 121 -5.29 -11.14 12.44
C ASN A 121 -4.27 -10.96 13.57
N LEU A 122 -3.46 -9.91 13.49
CA LEU A 122 -2.54 -9.51 14.56
C LEU A 122 -3.27 -9.12 15.85
N SER A 123 -4.40 -8.40 15.76
CA SER A 123 -5.19 -8.02 16.93
C SER A 123 -5.83 -9.22 17.63
N LEU A 124 -6.27 -10.22 16.87
CA LEU A 124 -6.89 -11.44 17.43
C LEU A 124 -5.88 -12.30 18.21
N LYS A 125 -4.61 -12.35 17.79
CA LYS A 125 -3.57 -13.13 18.48
C LYS A 125 -3.15 -12.58 19.85
N LYS A 126 -3.54 -11.34 20.19
CA LYS A 126 -3.24 -10.72 21.48
C LYS A 126 -4.41 -10.85 22.48
N SER A 127 -5.62 -11.17 21.99
CA SER A 127 -6.79 -11.49 22.83
C SER A 127 -6.69 -12.90 23.40
#